data_AF-A0AB94IG63-F1
#
_entry.id   AF-A0AB94IG63-F1
#
_cell.length_a   1.000
_cell.length_b   1.000
_cell.length_c   1.000
_cell.angle_alpha   90.00
_cell.angle_beta   90.00
_cell.angle_gamma   90.00
#
_symmetry.space_group_name_H-M   'P 1'
#
loop_
_entity.id
_entity.type
_entity.pdbx_description
1 polymer ?
#
loop_
_entity_poly.entity_id
_entity_poly.type
_entity_poly.pdbx_seq_one_letter_code
_entity_poly.pdbx_strand_id
1 'polypeptide(L)'
;MQQQNMNMPNMNMQNQQMTMQQPPGVVSTKDSLYLTDMMSWNLLSAKKAHFFAAQCQDPELKAEAEKCGQMHQRHYQQLLQHLGAHASQQQPLNNMQ
;
A
#
# COMPACT_ATOMS: atom_id res chain seq x y z
N MET A 1 20.29 72.13 10.76
CA MET A 1 19.71 71.32 11.86
C MET A 1 18.26 71.06 11.50
N GLN A 2 17.71 69.85 11.40
CA GLN A 2 18.17 68.49 11.63
C GLN A 2 17.22 67.61 10.80
N GLN A 3 17.77 66.62 10.09
CA GLN A 3 17.09 65.77 9.11
C GLN A 3 16.34 64.65 9.85
N GLN A 4 15.04 64.49 9.62
CA GLN A 4 14.23 63.44 10.24
C GLN A 4 14.04 62.30 9.24
N ASN A 5 14.75 61.21 9.51
CA ASN A 5 14.80 59.97 8.77
C ASN A 5 13.58 59.12 9.15
N MET A 6 12.61 58.94 8.25
CA MET A 6 11.48 58.03 8.46
C MET A 6 11.77 56.70 7.76
N ASN A 7 12.08 55.70 8.59
CA ASN A 7 12.48 54.35 8.22
C ASN A 7 11.24 53.51 7.86
N MET A 8 11.22 52.91 6.68
CA MET A 8 10.18 51.99 6.21
C MET A 8 10.35 50.62 6.90
N PRO A 9 9.30 49.98 7.44
CA PRO A 9 9.40 48.59 7.89
C PRO A 9 9.41 47.63 6.68
N ASN A 10 10.52 46.92 6.55
CA ASN A 10 10.73 45.81 5.62
C ASN A 10 9.74 44.67 5.90
N MET A 11 8.81 44.42 4.97
CA MET A 11 7.83 43.34 5.06
C MET A 11 8.55 42.02 4.69
N ASN A 12 9.02 41.30 5.72
CA ASN A 12 9.66 40.00 5.57
C ASN A 12 8.60 38.97 5.16
N MET A 13 8.50 38.73 3.84
CA MET A 13 7.72 37.67 3.22
C MET A 13 8.37 36.32 3.56
N GLN A 14 8.13 35.84 4.78
CA GLN A 14 8.53 34.51 5.22
C GLN A 14 7.71 33.48 4.44
N ASN A 15 8.41 32.91 3.45
CA ASN A 15 8.08 31.73 2.68
C ASN A 15 7.78 30.55 3.62
N GLN A 16 6.54 30.48 4.11
CA GLN A 16 6.01 29.34 4.85
C GLN A 16 5.85 28.20 3.84
N GLN A 17 6.93 27.43 3.66
CA GLN A 17 6.90 26.16 2.97
C GLN A 17 5.88 25.28 3.70
N MET A 18 4.69 25.15 3.11
CA MET A 18 3.66 24.22 3.52
C MET A 18 4.23 22.80 3.35
N THR A 19 4.84 22.25 4.40
CA THR A 19 5.10 20.82 4.51
C THR A 19 3.75 20.11 4.44
N MET A 20 3.40 19.56 3.28
CA MET A 20 2.25 18.68 3.14
C MET A 20 2.45 17.48 4.06
N GLN A 21 1.59 17.34 5.06
CA GLN A 21 1.57 16.16 5.91
C GLN A 21 1.14 14.96 5.07
N GLN A 22 1.99 13.95 5.01
CA GLN A 22 1.60 12.67 4.41
C GLN A 22 0.72 11.90 5.39
N PRO A 23 -0.29 11.17 4.88
CA PRO A 23 -1.17 10.39 5.73
C PRO A 23 -0.38 9.33 6.53
N PRO A 24 -0.82 8.99 7.75
CA PRO A 24 -0.20 7.95 8.55
C PRO A 24 -0.21 6.61 7.80
N GLY A 25 0.92 5.89 7.85
CA GLY A 25 1.00 4.51 7.35
C GLY A 25 0.30 3.55 8.30
N VAL A 26 -1.03 3.63 8.39
CA VAL A 26 -1.87 2.73 9.18
C VAL A 26 -2.78 1.93 8.26
N VAL A 27 -2.89 0.63 8.49
CA VAL A 27 -3.90 -0.21 7.83
C VAL A 27 -5.19 -0.07 8.62
N SER A 28 -6.21 0.54 8.02
CA SER A 28 -7.51 0.67 8.66
C SER A 28 -8.26 -0.68 8.68
N THR A 29 -9.35 -0.74 9.45
CA THR A 29 -10.26 -1.90 9.41
C THR A 29 -10.81 -2.15 8.01
N LYS A 30 -11.13 -1.09 7.25
CA LYS A 30 -11.64 -1.20 5.88
C LYS A 30 -10.57 -1.80 4.96
N ASP A 31 -9.32 -1.33 5.09
CA ASP A 31 -8.20 -1.88 4.31
C ASP A 31 -7.98 -3.36 4.64
N SER A 32 -8.05 -3.73 5.92
CA SER A 32 -7.91 -5.12 6.36
C SER A 32 -8.98 -6.04 5.76
N LEU A 33 -10.23 -5.58 5.65
CA LEU A 33 -11.31 -6.33 5.01
C LEU A 33 -11.02 -6.53 3.50
N TYR A 34 -10.67 -5.47 2.78
CA TYR A 34 -10.34 -5.58 1.36
C TYR A 34 -9.12 -6.47 1.10
N LEU A 35 -8.08 -6.37 1.93
CA LEU A 35 -6.89 -7.23 1.82
C LEU A 35 -7.24 -8.70 2.09
N THR A 36 -8.14 -8.97 3.05
CA THR A 36 -8.64 -10.31 3.32
C THR A 36 -9.40 -10.89 2.13
N ASP A 37 -10.27 -10.10 1.50
CA ASP A 37 -10.99 -10.50 0.29
C ASP A 37 -10.04 -10.79 -0.86
N MET A 38 -9.09 -9.89 -1.14
CA MET A 38 -8.07 -10.07 -2.19
C MET A 38 -7.24 -11.33 -1.99
N MET A 39 -6.81 -11.60 -0.75
CA MET A 39 -6.07 -12.82 -0.41
C MET A 39 -6.94 -14.07 -0.62
N SER A 40 -8.19 -14.03 -0.18
CA SER A 40 -9.13 -15.15 -0.32
C SER A 40 -9.40 -15.48 -1.80
N TRP A 41 -9.60 -14.45 -2.63
CA TRP A 41 -9.81 -14.63 -4.07
C TRP A 41 -8.57 -15.20 -4.77
N ASN A 42 -7.37 -14.70 -4.48
CA ASN A 42 -6.15 -15.24 -5.07
C ASN A 42 -5.93 -16.71 -4.68
N LEU A 43 -6.12 -17.07 -3.41
CA LEU A 43 -5.96 -18.45 -2.96
C LEU A 43 -6.98 -19.39 -3.61
N LEU A 44 -8.25 -18.96 -3.68
CA LEU A 44 -9.31 -19.74 -4.31
C LEU A 44 -9.07 -19.93 -5.80
N SER A 45 -8.71 -18.86 -6.52
CA SER A 45 -8.41 -18.91 -7.95
C SER A 45 -7.22 -19.81 -8.24
N ALA A 46 -6.15 -19.74 -7.45
CA ALA A 46 -4.99 -20.62 -7.60
C ALA A 46 -5.38 -22.11 -7.48
N LYS A 47 -6.18 -22.44 -6.44
CA LYS A 47 -6.66 -23.82 -6.23
C LYS A 47 -7.57 -24.30 -7.35
N LYS A 48 -8.48 -23.45 -7.83
CA LYS A 48 -9.40 -23.80 -8.93
C LYS A 48 -8.67 -23.96 -10.25
N ALA A 49 -7.72 -23.08 -10.56
CA ALA A 49 -6.91 -23.17 -11.77
C ALA A 49 -6.13 -24.49 -11.82
N HIS A 50 -5.48 -24.87 -10.72
CA HIS A 50 -4.79 -26.16 -10.61
C HIS A 50 -5.76 -27.36 -10.72
N PHE A 51 -6.91 -27.29 -10.04
CA PHE A 51 -7.93 -28.34 -10.13
C PHE A 51 -8.44 -28.55 -11.57
N PHE A 52 -8.64 -27.47 -12.34
CA PHE A 52 -9.06 -27.58 -13.73
C PHE A 52 -7.94 -28.02 -14.66
N ALA A 53 -6.69 -27.57 -14.44
CA ALA A 53 -5.53 -28.04 -15.19
C ALA A 53 -5.37 -29.56 -15.11
N ALA A 54 -5.70 -30.17 -13.96
CA ALA A 54 -5.67 -31.62 -13.77
C ALA A 54 -6.74 -32.39 -14.58
N GLN A 55 -7.81 -31.70 -15.03
CA GLN A 55 -8.91 -32.29 -15.80
C GLN A 55 -8.80 -32.01 -17.31
N CYS A 56 -7.96 -31.06 -17.71
CA CYS A 56 -7.73 -30.74 -19.11
C CYS A 56 -6.94 -31.86 -19.81
N GLN A 57 -7.43 -32.26 -20.98
CA GLN A 57 -6.70 -33.17 -21.89
C GLN A 57 -5.84 -32.39 -22.88
N ASP A 58 -6.26 -31.18 -23.25
CA ASP A 58 -5.51 -30.30 -24.13
C ASP A 58 -4.25 -29.76 -23.42
N PRO A 59 -3.04 -29.99 -23.96
CA PRO A 59 -1.79 -29.57 -23.32
C PRO A 59 -1.65 -28.05 -23.20
N GLU A 60 -2.16 -27.27 -24.16
CA GLU A 60 -2.05 -25.80 -24.17
C GLU A 60 -2.97 -25.20 -23.10
N LEU A 61 -4.22 -25.68 -23.01
CA LEU A 61 -5.15 -25.25 -21.98
C LEU A 61 -4.65 -25.61 -20.58
N LYS A 62 -4.07 -26.81 -20.42
CA LYS A 62 -3.45 -27.21 -19.16
C LYS A 62 -2.32 -26.26 -18.77
N ALA A 63 -1.43 -25.93 -19.70
CA ALA A 63 -0.31 -25.03 -19.43
C ALA A 63 -0.78 -23.61 -19.04
N GLU A 64 -1.78 -23.06 -19.73
CA GLU A 64 -2.28 -21.73 -19.41
C GLU A 64 -3.04 -21.71 -18.06
N ALA A 65 -3.78 -22.79 -17.74
CA ALA A 65 -4.41 -22.94 -16.43
C ALA A 65 -3.38 -23.00 -15.29
N GLU A 66 -2.29 -23.76 -15.45
CA GLU A 66 -1.21 -23.80 -14.43
C GLU A 66 -0.54 -22.43 -14.26
N LYS A 67 -0.26 -21.75 -15.38
CA LYS A 67 0.32 -20.40 -15.36
C LYS A 67 -0.60 -19.38 -14.66
N CYS A 68 -1.91 -19.47 -14.90
CA CYS A 68 -2.92 -18.67 -14.19
C CYS A 68 -2.88 -18.96 -12.67
N GLY A 69 -2.80 -20.24 -12.29
CA GLY A 69 -2.66 -20.64 -10.90
C GLY A 69 -1.42 -20.08 -10.22
N GLN A 70 -0.27 -20.16 -10.89
CA GLN A 70 1.02 -19.62 -10.41
C GLN A 70 0.97 -18.09 -10.24
N MET A 71 0.35 -17.38 -11.19
CA MET A 71 0.17 -15.92 -11.09
C MET A 71 -0.63 -15.55 -9.83
N HIS A 72 -1.76 -16.21 -9.57
CA HIS A 72 -2.57 -15.97 -8.38
C HIS A 72 -1.82 -16.31 -7.08
N GLN A 73 -1.06 -17.41 -7.07
CA GLN A 73 -0.20 -17.76 -5.93
C GLN A 73 0.83 -16.66 -5.64
N ARG A 74 1.49 -16.13 -6.68
CA ARG A 74 2.46 -15.04 -6.53
C ARG A 74 1.82 -13.79 -5.95
N HIS A 75 0.64 -13.39 -6.44
CA HIS A 75 -0.08 -12.23 -5.91
C HIS A 75 -0.46 -12.41 -4.44
N TYR A 76 -0.91 -13.61 -4.04
CA TYR A 76 -1.17 -13.92 -2.62
C TYR A 76 0.10 -13.75 -1.76
N GLN A 77 1.23 -14.28 -2.22
CA GLN A 77 2.51 -14.17 -1.51
C GLN A 77 2.99 -12.73 -1.39
N GLN A 78 2.82 -11.92 -2.43
CA GLN A 78 3.15 -10.48 -2.39
C GLN A 78 2.33 -9.76 -1.33
N LEU A 79 1.01 -9.95 -1.31
CA LEU A 79 0.14 -9.36 -0.28
C LEU A 79 0.54 -9.77 1.13
N LEU A 80 0.85 -11.06 1.33
CA LEU A 80 1.30 -11.59 2.62
C LEU A 80 2.61 -10.94 3.09
N GLN A 81 3.58 -10.76 2.19
CA GLN A 81 4.85 -10.08 2.49
C GLN A 81 4.63 -8.61 2.88
N HIS A 82 3.78 -7.90 2.14
CA HIS A 82 3.46 -6.50 2.46
C HIS A 82 2.80 -6.36 3.84
N LEU A 83 1.86 -7.27 4.19
CA LEU A 83 1.23 -7.28 5.50
C LEU A 83 2.21 -7.60 6.63
N GLY A 84 3.12 -8.56 6.42
CA GLY A 84 4.16 -8.92 7.40
C GLY A 84 5.12 -7.76 7.69
N ALA A 85 5.52 -7.02 6.64
CA ALA A 85 6.35 -5.82 6.78
C ALA A 85 5.63 -4.69 7.54
N HIS A 86 4.32 -4.53 7.31
CA HIS A 86 3.53 -3.49 7.96
C HIS A 86 3.26 -3.80 9.45
N ALA A 87 3.12 -5.08 9.81
CA ALA A 87 3.00 -5.51 11.20
C ALA A 87 4.28 -5.24 12.01
N SER A 88 5.44 -5.25 11.36
CA SER A 88 6.74 -4.99 12.00
C SER A 88 7.12 -3.50 12.09
N GLN A 89 6.38 -2.62 11.40
CA GLN A 89 6.60 -1.16 11.43
C GLN A 89 5.69 -0.38 12.39
N GLN A 90 4.82 -1.04 13.15
CA GLN A 90 4.01 -0.38 14.18
C GLN A 90 4.91 0.17 15.30
N GLN A 91 5.34 1.43 15.16
CA GLN A 91 5.94 2.19 16.26
C GLN A 91 4.86 2.47 17.32
N PRO A 92 5.20 2.39 18.62
CA PRO A 92 4.27 2.73 19.68
C PRO A 92 3.89 4.21 19.55
N LEU A 93 2.58 4.48 19.61
CA LEU A 93 2.01 5.82 19.65
C LEU A 93 2.35 6.48 20.99
N ASN A 94 3.60 6.90 21.14
CA ASN A 94 4.10 7.61 22.31
C ASN A 94 4.19 9.09 21.94
N ASN A 95 3.20 9.88 22.39
CA ASN A 95 3.29 11.32 22.75
C ASN A 95 1.94 12.06 22.62
N MET A 96 1.00 11.78 23.52
CA MET A 96 0.04 12.82 23.94
C MET A 96 0.07 12.92 25.46
N GLN A 97 1.00 13.75 25.95
CA GLN A 97 0.99 14.37 27.27
C GLN A 97 0.85 15.87 27.08
#